data_AF-A0A7H1NQK9-F1
#
_entry.id   AF-A0A7H1NQK9-F1
#
_cell.length_a   1.000
_cell.length_b   1.000
_cell.length_c   1.000
_cell.angle_alpha   90.00
_cell.angle_beta   90.00
_cell.angle_gamma   90.00
#
_symmetry.space_group_name_H-M   'P 1'
#
loop_
_entity.id
_entity.type
_entity.pdbx_description
1 polymer ?
#
loop_
_entity_poly.entity_id
_entity_poly.type
_entity_poly.pdbx_seq_one_letter_code
_entity_poly.pdbx_strand_id
1 'polypeptide(L)' 'MAILERLVSLGSSFDAASWEEVELCLQAGTPAGGISFGNTIKKASAIAQAYQAGVRLFAFAA' A
#
# COMPACT_ATOMS: atom_id res chain seq x y z
N MET A 1 8.92 10.03 6.86
CA MET A 1 8.55 10.28 5.45
C MET A 1 9.74 10.39 4.51
N ALA A 2 10.87 11.01 4.89
CA ALA A 2 12.02 11.24 4.00
C ALA A 2 12.48 10.04 3.13
N ILE A 3 12.49 8.81 3.67
CA ILE A 3 12.85 7.62 2.89
C ILE A 3 11.77 7.28 1.86
N LEU A 4 10.49 7.28 2.24
CA LEU A 4 9.39 6.98 1.33
C LEU A 4 9.32 8.01 0.20
N GLU A 5 9.39 9.30 0.52
CA GLU A 5 9.41 10.39 -0.48
C GLU A 5 10.61 10.26 -1.43
N ARG A 6 11.79 9.91 -0.89
CA ARG A 6 12.98 9.68 -1.72
C ARG A 6 12.76 8.50 -2.67
N LEU A 7 12.23 7.39 -2.18
CA LEU A 7 11.96 6.20 -2.99
C LEU A 7 10.86 6.44 -4.03
N VAL A 8 9.80 7.19 -3.69
CA VAL A 8 8.78 7.67 -4.63
C VAL A 8 9.42 8.52 -5.73
N SER A 9 10.33 9.43 -5.39
CA SER A 9 11.04 10.26 -6.38
C SER A 9 11.92 9.44 -7.34
N LEU A 10 12.32 8.23 -6.93
CA LEU A 10 13.07 7.27 -7.74
C LEU A 10 12.16 6.29 -8.50
N GLY A 11 10.83 6.41 -8.37
CA GLY A 11 9.85 5.55 -9.06
C GLY A 11 9.65 4.17 -8.41
N SER A 12 9.97 4.04 -7.12
CA SER A 12 9.78 2.78 -6.38
C SER A 12 8.30 2.45 -6.17
N SER A 13 7.99 1.15 -6.11
CA SER A 13 6.72 0.60 -5.63
C SER A 13 6.90 0.07 -4.21
N PHE A 14 5.81 -0.17 -3.49
CA PHE A 14 5.83 -0.57 -2.09
C PHE A 14 4.95 -1.78 -1.82
N ASP A 15 5.44 -2.67 -0.96
CA ASP A 15 4.63 -3.70 -0.33
C ASP A 15 4.25 -3.26 1.09
N ALA A 16 2.96 -3.24 1.37
CA ALA A 16 2.39 -2.81 2.64
C ALA A 16 1.73 -3.99 3.36
N ALA A 17 1.96 -4.09 4.67
CA ALA A 17 1.46 -5.13 5.54
C ALA A 17 0.21 -4.70 6.35
N SER A 18 -0.13 -3.41 6.34
CA SER A 18 -1.32 -2.86 7.01
C SER A 18 -1.94 -1.68 6.26
N TRP A 19 -3.13 -1.24 6.70
CA TRP A 19 -3.78 -0.05 6.15
C TRP A 19 -2.94 1.22 6.42
N GLU A 20 -2.38 1.34 7.61
CA GLU A 20 -1.54 2.47 8.01
C GLU A 20 -0.30 2.59 7.12
N GLU A 21 0.30 1.47 6.71
CA GLU A 21 1.42 1.48 5.77
C GLU A 21 0.99 1.86 4.34
N VAL A 22 -0.18 1.41 3.88
CA VAL A 22 -0.78 1.86 2.61
C VAL A 22 -1.00 3.38 2.65
N GLU A 23 -1.58 3.89 3.74
CA GLU A 23 -1.84 5.30 3.94
C GLU A 23 -0.53 6.12 3.95
N LEU A 24 0.52 5.63 4.64
CA LEU A 24 1.84 6.27 4.62
C LEU A 24 2.43 6.33 3.20
N CYS A 25 2.29 5.27 2.40
CA CYS A 25 2.78 5.25 1.01
C CYS A 25 2.01 6.24 0.13
N LEU A 26 0.69 6.34 0.31
CA LEU A 26 -0.17 7.31 -0.39
C LEU A 26 0.19 8.75 0.01
N GLN A 27 0.37 9.02 1.31
CA GLN A 27 0.79 10.33 1.82
C GLN A 27 2.16 10.75 1.30
N ALA A 28 3.08 9.78 1.12
CA ALA A 28 4.39 10.01 0.50
C ALA A 28 4.34 10.25 -1.02
N GLY A 29 3.16 10.11 -1.65
CA GLY A 29 2.94 10.37 -3.07
C GLY A 29 3.02 9.14 -3.98
N THR A 30 3.03 7.92 -3.43
CA THR A 30 2.97 6.70 -4.25
C THR A 30 1.60 6.62 -4.92
N PRO A 31 1.51 6.44 -6.26
CA PRO A 31 0.22 6.14 -6.88
C PRO A 31 -0.31 4.80 -6.36
N ALA A 32 -1.62 4.68 -6.14
CA ALA A 32 -2.20 3.47 -5.54
C ALA A 32 -1.92 2.17 -6.33
N GLY A 33 -1.68 2.26 -7.65
CA GLY A 33 -1.26 1.14 -8.48
C GLY A 33 0.17 0.64 -8.24
N GLY A 34 1.01 1.43 -7.56
CA GLY A 34 2.36 1.06 -7.13
C GLY A 34 2.42 0.49 -5.71
N ILE A 35 1.28 0.12 -5.13
CA ILE A 35 1.19 -0.45 -3.77
C ILE A 35 0.58 -1.84 -3.86
N SER A 36 1.24 -2.83 -3.26
CA SER A 36 0.65 -4.14 -2.93
C SER A 36 0.27 -4.22 -1.47
N PHE A 37 -0.86 -4.87 -1.16
CA PHE A 37 -1.22 -5.25 0.20
C PHE A 37 -0.81 -6.72 0.44
N GLY A 38 0.45 -6.91 0.83
CA GLY A 38 1.15 -8.21 0.84
C GLY A 38 0.89 -9.10 2.04
N ASN A 39 0.45 -8.55 3.18
CA ASN A 39 0.10 -9.39 4.34
C ASN A 39 -1.07 -10.31 3.97
N THR A 40 -0.97 -11.62 4.19
CA THR A 40 -2.05 -12.57 3.85
C THR A 40 -3.18 -12.59 4.89
N ILE A 41 -2.90 -12.22 6.14
CA ILE A 41 -3.90 -12.14 7.23
C ILE A 41 -4.31 -10.68 7.42
N LYS A 42 -5.49 -10.32 6.89
CA LYS A 42 -5.99 -8.93 6.86
C LYS A 42 -7.40 -8.84 7.43
N LYS A 43 -7.70 -7.73 8.12
CA LYS A 43 -9.08 -7.41 8.48
C LYS A 43 -9.86 -7.01 7.23
N ALA A 44 -11.12 -7.44 7.13
CA ALA A 44 -11.99 -7.08 6.00
C ALA A 44 -12.12 -5.56 5.83
N SER A 45 -12.15 -4.80 6.94
CA SER A 45 -12.16 -3.34 6.92
C SER A 45 -10.92 -2.75 6.24
N ALA A 46 -9.73 -3.28 6.55
CA ALA A 46 -8.47 -2.81 5.95
C ALA A 46 -8.42 -3.10 4.44
N ILE A 47 -8.94 -4.25 4.01
CA ILE A 47 -9.08 -4.58 2.58
C ILE A 47 -10.01 -3.56 1.90
N ALA A 48 -11.18 -3.28 2.50
CA ALA A 48 -12.14 -2.32 1.96
C ALA A 48 -11.55 -0.90 1.84
N GLN A 49 -10.82 -0.45 2.86
CA GLN A 49 -10.15 0.87 2.86
C GLN A 49 -9.08 0.95 1.76
N ALA A 50 -8.19 -0.03 1.66
CA ALA A 50 -7.17 -0.09 0.61
C ALA A 50 -7.80 -0.11 -0.79
N TYR A 51 -8.86 -0.90 -0.98
CA TYR A 51 -9.58 -0.95 -2.25
C TYR A 51 -10.24 0.41 -2.59
N GLN A 52 -10.88 1.07 -1.63
CA GLN A 52 -11.46 2.41 -1.82
C GLN A 52 -10.38 3.45 -2.15
N ALA A 53 -9.18 3.32 -1.57
CA ALA A 53 -8.04 4.19 -1.86
C ALA A 53 -7.35 3.90 -3.21
N GLY A 54 -7.82 2.92 -3.98
CA GLY A 54 -7.32 2.62 -5.33
C GLY A 54 -6.31 1.47 -5.41
N VAL A 55 -5.95 0.83 -4.29
CA VAL A 55 -5.07 -0.35 -4.31
C VAL A 55 -5.80 -1.52 -4.97
N ARG A 56 -5.11 -2.25 -5.85
CA ARG A 56 -5.67 -3.37 -6.61
C ARG A 56 -4.89 -4.67 -6.50
N LEU A 57 -3.66 -4.63 -5.98
CA LEU A 57 -2.82 -5.82 -5.82
C LEU A 57 -2.87 -6.28 -4.36
N PHE A 58 -3.48 -7.45 -4.12
CA PHE A 58 -3.62 -8.04 -2.78
C PHE A 58 -3.07 -9.46 -2.79
N ALA A 59 -2.21 -9.77 -1.81
CA ALA A 59 -1.81 -11.14 -1.57
C ALA A 59 -2.90 -11.89 -0.79
N PHE A 60 -3.07 -13.17 -1.10
CA PHE A 60 -3.93 -14.09 -0.35
C PHE A 60 -3.19 -15.43 -0.18
N ALA A 61 -3.54 -16.17 0.87
CA ALA A 61 -3.09 -17.55 1.05
C ALA A 61 -4.23 -18.48 0.63
N ALA A 62 -3.90 -19.55 -0.09
CA ALA A 62 -4.82 -20.63 -0.46
C ALA A 62 -4.99 -21.63 0.69
#